data_AF-A0A851HS76-F1
#
_entry.id   AF-A0A851HS76-F1
#
_cell.length_a   1.000
_cell.length_b   1.000
_cell.length_c   1.000
_cell.angle_alpha   90.00
_cell.angle_beta   90.00
_cell.angle_gamma   90.00
#
_symmetry.space_group_name_H-M   'P 1'
#
loop_
_entity.id
_entity.type
_entity.pdbx_description
1 polymer ?
#
loop_
_entity_poly.entity_id
_entity_poly.type
_entity_poly.pdbx_seq_one_letter_code
_entity_poly.pdbx_strand_id
1 'polypeptide(L)' 'MTDHTHLTAEILTKIDGVDQLRPADELAAYEQVLTELTELLNAPETQGPGAG' A
#
# COMPACT_ATOMS: atom_id res chain seq x y z
N MET A 1 -12.33 -3.79 -9.24
CA MET A 1 -12.31 -3.26 -7.86
C MET A 1 -11.15 -3.93 -7.16
N THR A 2 -10.02 -3.26 -7.04
CA THR A 2 -9.00 -3.69 -6.07
C THR A 2 -9.57 -3.34 -4.71
N ASP A 3 -9.86 -4.36 -3.90
CA ASP A 3 -10.49 -4.16 -2.61
C ASP A 3 -9.48 -3.47 -1.69
N HIS A 4 -9.69 -2.18 -1.40
CA HIS A 4 -8.80 -1.37 -0.55
C HIS A 4 -8.50 -2.05 0.79
N THR A 5 -9.46 -2.84 1.29
CA THR A 5 -9.31 -3.63 2.52
C THR A 5 -8.32 -4.78 2.35
N HIS A 6 -8.30 -5.46 1.20
CA HIS A 6 -7.33 -6.51 0.91
C HIS A 6 -5.91 -5.95 0.78
N LEU A 7 -5.75 -4.83 0.06
CA LEU A 7 -4.46 -4.19 -0.10
C LEU A 7 -3.91 -3.64 1.22
N THR A 8 -4.77 -3.10 2.09
CA THR A 8 -4.36 -2.66 3.42
C THR A 8 -3.83 -3.83 4.27
N ALA A 9 -4.47 -5.00 4.20
CA ALA A 9 -4.01 -6.20 4.90
C ALA A 9 -2.65 -6.70 4.34
N GLU A 10 -2.45 -6.65 3.03
CA GLU A 10 -1.17 -6.98 2.39
C GLU A 10 -0.05 -6.04 2.83
N ILE A 11 -0.32 -4.72 2.88
CA ILE A 11 0.65 -3.72 3.35
C ILE A 11 1.00 -3.94 4.82
N LEU A 12 0.00 -4.19 5.68
CA LEU A 12 0.23 -4.49 7.10
C LEU A 12 1.07 -5.75 7.29
N THR A 13 0.89 -6.76 6.44
CA THR A 13 1.71 -7.99 6.48
C THR A 13 3.15 -7.73 6.03
N LYS A 14 3.37 -6.84 5.05
CA LYS A 14 4.72 -6.49 4.57
C LYS A 14 5.55 -5.73 5.59
N ILE A 15 4.92 -4.95 6.47
CA ILE A 15 5.60 -4.22 7.54
C ILE A 15 5.73 -5.05 8.84
N ASP A 16 5.05 -6.18 8.94
CA ASP A 16 5.19 -7.09 10.07
C ASP A 16 6.59 -7.72 10.07
N GLY A 17 7.32 -7.56 11.17
CA GLY A 17 8.69 -8.07 11.31
C GLY A 17 9.76 -7.30 10.53
N VAL A 18 9.44 -6.13 9.95
CA VAL A 18 10.44 -5.28 9.27
C VAL A 18 11.56 -4.83 10.22
N ASP A 19 11.26 -4.71 11.51
CA ASP A 19 12.22 -4.41 12.58
C ASP A 19 13.29 -5.51 12.78
N GLN A 20 13.06 -6.71 12.23
CA GLN A 20 13.99 -7.84 12.29
C GLN A 20 14.96 -7.86 11.10
N LEU A 21 14.74 -7.00 10.09
CA LEU A 21 15.59 -6.91 8.91
C LEU A 21 16.88 -6.12 9.22
N ARG A 22 17.85 -6.19 8.31
CA ARG A 22 19.01 -5.30 8.37
C ARG A 22 18.54 -3.87 8.00
N PRO A 23 19.18 -2.81 8.51
CA PRO A 23 18.73 -1.43 8.28
C PRO A 23 18.53 -1.04 6.80
N ALA A 24 19.35 -1.58 5.89
CA ALA A 24 19.21 -1.31 4.46
C ALA A 24 17.98 -2.01 3.84
N ASP A 25 17.65 -3.21 4.33
CA ASP A 25 16.50 -3.99 3.87
C ASP A 25 15.20 -3.42 4.49
N GLU A 26 15.28 -2.96 5.75
CA GLU A 26 14.20 -2.22 6.44
C GLU A 26 13.82 -0.95 5.68
N LEU A 27 14.80 -0.12 5.31
CA LEU A 27 14.56 1.10 4.54
C LEU A 27 13.88 0.80 3.20
N ALA A 28 14.36 -0.21 2.47
CA ALA A 28 13.78 -0.60 1.19
C ALA A 28 12.33 -1.10 1.34
N ALA A 29 12.02 -1.85 2.40
CA ALA A 29 10.66 -2.30 2.68
C ALA A 29 9.70 -1.13 2.95
N TYR A 30 10.14 -0.12 3.72
CA TYR A 30 9.33 1.08 3.94
C TYR A 30 9.14 1.92 2.68
N GLU A 31 10.19 2.09 1.86
CA GLU A 31 10.08 2.80 0.58
C GLU A 31 9.06 2.13 -0.35
N GLN A 32 9.09 0.80 -0.45
CA GLN A 32 8.14 0.05 -1.25
C GLN A 32 6.70 0.26 -0.75
N VAL A 33 6.48 0.16 0.56
CA VAL A 33 5.15 0.37 1.16
C VAL A 33 4.64 1.79 0.93
N LEU A 34 5.51 2.80 1.05
CA LEU A 34 5.16 4.20 0.77
C LEU A 34 4.77 4.41 -0.69
N THR A 35 5.47 3.77 -1.64
CA THR A 35 5.09 3.81 -3.06
C THR A 35 3.70 3.19 -3.27
N GLU A 36 3.45 1.99 -2.74
CA GLU A 36 2.17 1.30 -2.88
C GLU A 36 1.01 2.12 -2.29
N LEU A 37 1.20 2.75 -1.12
CA LEU A 37 0.22 3.65 -0.51
C LEU A 37 -0.01 4.92 -1.33
N THR A 38 1.06 5.49 -1.90
CA THR A 38 0.98 6.69 -2.72
C THR A 38 0.21 6.42 -4.01
N GLU A 39 0.45 5.27 -4.66
CA GLU A 39 -0.31 4.84 -5.82
C GLU A 39 -1.78 4.63 -5.49
N LEU A 40 -2.08 4.06 -4.33
CA LEU A 40 -3.45 3.84 -3.88
C LEU A 40 -4.20 5.16 -3.67
N LEU A 41 -3.58 6.11 -2.98
CA LEU A 41 -4.19 7.40 -2.68
C LEU A 41 -4.33 8.29 -3.92
N ASN A 42 -3.43 8.15 -4.88
CA ASN A 42 -3.48 8.89 -6.15
C ASN A 42 -4.29 8.17 -7.23
N ALA A 43 -4.72 6.92 -7.00
CA ALA A 43 -5.59 6.23 -7.93
C ALA A 43 -6.86 7.08 -8.11
N PRO A 44 -7.22 7.47 -9.34
CA PRO A 44 -8.44 8.23 -9.56
C PRO A 44 -9.59 7.43 -8.99
N GLU A 45 -10.39 8.04 -8.10
CA GLU A 45 -11.67 7.47 -7.70
C GLU A 45 -12.44 7.23 -8.99
N THR A 46 -12.54 5.96 -9.40
CA THR A 46 -13.38 5.60 -10.53
C THR A 46 -14.79 5.84 -10.06
N GLN A 47 -15.28 7.06 -10.30
CA GLN A 47 -16.67 7.42 -10.14
C GLN A 47 -17.48 6.33 -10.83
N GLY A 48 -18.24 5.57 -10.04
CA GLY A 48 -19.19 4.60 -10.56
C GLY A 48 -20.15 5.28 -11.54
N PRO A 49 -20.85 4.51 -12.39
CA PRO A 49 -21.77 5.04 -13.38
C PRO A 49 -22.91 5.79 -12.68
N GLY A 50 -22.75 7.10 -12.52
CA GLY A 50 -23.63 7.89 -11.65
C GLY A 50 -23.22 9.35 -11.51
N ALA A 51 -22.66 9.95 -12.55
CA ALA A 51 -22.70 11.40 -12.71
C ALA A 51 -23.91 11.70 -13.60
N GLY A 52 -25.08 11.84 -12.96
CA GLY A 52 -26.30 12.40 -13.55
C GLY A 52 -26.36 13.90 -13.38
#